data_AF-A0A081RS95-F1
#
_entry.id   AF-A0A081RS95-F1
#
_cell.length_a   1.000
_cell.length_b   1.000
_cell.length_c   1.000
_cell.angle_alpha   90.00
_cell.angle_beta   90.00
_cell.angle_gamma   90.00
#
_symmetry.space_group_name_H-M   'P 1'
#
loop_
_entity.id
_entity.type
_entity.pdbx_description
1 polymer ?
#
loop_
_entity_poly.entity_id
_entity_poly.type
_entity_poly.pdbx_seq_one_letter_code
_entity_poly.pdbx_strand_id
1 'polypeptide(L)'
;MGINWDQHLLEPLHNVFGDMVEYRPASGARYTINGIFDRAYTQTVESLDDGSTINTTSPVLGVRDIEFQAPPKKGDRVFVGIVGGAQVNTLFAVADTQPDSHGGTKLILNRVKS
;
A
#
# COMPACT_ATOMS: atom_id res chain seq x y z
N MET A 1 -24.12 -16.94 3.48
CA MET A 1 -23.78 -15.57 3.04
C MET A 1 -22.40 -15.25 3.58
N GLY A 2 -21.49 -14.76 2.75
CA GLY A 2 -20.20 -14.24 3.23
C GLY A 2 -20.38 -12.90 3.93
N ILE A 3 -19.43 -12.53 4.79
CA ILE A 3 -19.41 -11.21 5.45
C ILE A 3 -18.96 -10.17 4.42
N ASN A 4 -19.65 -9.03 4.34
CA ASN A 4 -19.18 -7.87 3.59
C ASN A 4 -18.10 -7.13 4.41
N TRP A 5 -16.86 -7.58 4.29
CA TRP A 5 -15.73 -7.04 5.03
C TRP A 5 -15.44 -5.57 4.71
N ASP A 6 -15.67 -5.15 3.46
CA ASP A 6 -15.45 -3.75 3.09
C ASP A 6 -16.36 -2.83 3.90
N GLN A 7 -17.67 -3.08 3.89
CA GLN A 7 -18.66 -2.29 4.62
C GLN A 7 -18.48 -2.33 6.14
N HIS A 8 -18.09 -3.49 6.70
CA HIS A 8 -18.09 -3.69 8.16
C HIS A 8 -16.73 -3.50 8.83
N LEU A 9 -15.63 -3.51 8.07
CA LEU A 9 -14.27 -3.44 8.61
C LEU A 9 -13.39 -2.47 7.83
N LEU A 10 -13.21 -2.67 6.52
CA LEU A 10 -12.19 -1.92 5.78
C LEU A 10 -12.56 -0.44 5.61
N GLU A 11 -13.79 -0.14 5.21
CA GLU A 11 -14.25 1.26 5.09
C GLU A 11 -14.17 2.01 6.43
N PRO A 12 -14.74 1.51 7.54
CA PRO A 12 -14.59 2.16 8.85
C PRO A 12 -13.13 2.34 9.27
N LEU A 13 -12.27 1.35 9.05
CA LEU A 13 -10.85 1.41 9.38
C LEU A 13 -10.13 2.52 8.60
N HIS A 14 -10.35 2.57 7.29
CA HIS A 14 -9.75 3.56 6.39
C HIS A 14 -10.24 4.98 6.67
N ASN A 15 -11.49 5.14 7.13
CA ASN A 15 -12.01 6.44 7.54
C ASN A 15 -11.34 6.99 8.81
N VAL A 16 -10.70 6.14 9.62
CA VAL A 16 -10.02 6.55 10.87
C VAL A 16 -8.51 6.70 10.66
N PHE A 17 -7.87 5.75 9.97
CA PHE A 17 -6.41 5.66 9.90
C PHE A 17 -5.83 6.00 8.53
N GLY A 18 -6.69 6.14 7.53
CA GLY A 18 -6.26 6.35 6.16
C GLY A 18 -6.03 7.81 5.82
N ASP A 19 -5.09 8.02 4.89
CA ASP A 19 -4.81 9.32 4.29
C ASP A 19 -5.09 9.24 2.78
N MET A 20 -5.47 10.38 2.19
CA MET A 20 -5.67 10.46 0.74
C MET A 20 -4.32 10.50 0.02
N VAL A 21 -4.11 9.54 -0.89
CA VAL A 21 -2.89 9.42 -1.70
C VAL A 21 -3.23 9.40 -3.18
N GLU A 22 -2.33 9.90 -4.02
CA GLU A 22 -2.53 9.88 -5.47
C GLU A 22 -1.95 8.60 -6.05
N TYR A 23 -2.82 7.68 -6.44
CA TYR A 23 -2.47 6.47 -7.15
C TYR A 23 -2.30 6.75 -8.65
N ARG A 24 -1.25 6.19 -9.23
CA ARG A 24 -0.83 6.37 -10.61
C ARG A 24 -0.65 4.98 -11.24
N PRO A 25 -1.67 4.46 -11.92
CA PRO A 25 -1.52 3.20 -12.64
C PRO A 25 -0.43 3.35 -13.71
N ALA A 26 0.26 2.26 -14.05
CA ALA A 26 1.30 2.24 -15.08
C ALA A 26 0.78 2.71 -16.45
N SER A 27 -0.53 2.58 -16.68
CA SER A 27 -1.24 3.13 -17.82
C SER A 27 -2.59 3.67 -17.36
N GLY A 28 -2.96 4.87 -17.84
CA GLY A 28 -4.24 5.50 -17.52
C GLY A 28 -4.07 6.78 -16.69
N ALA A 29 -5.22 7.32 -16.27
CA ALA A 29 -5.26 8.53 -15.47
C ALA A 29 -4.93 8.23 -14.00
N ARG A 30 -4.25 9.18 -13.37
CA ARG A 30 -4.05 9.20 -11.92
C ARG A 30 -5.35 9.55 -11.20
N TYR A 31 -5.56 8.98 -10.02
CA TYR A 31 -6.71 9.25 -9.19
C TYR A 31 -6.36 9.09 -7.71
N THR A 32 -7.21 9.62 -6.84
CA THR A 32 -6.97 9.58 -5.40
C THR A 32 -7.66 8.36 -4.79
N ILE A 33 -6.97 7.70 -3.86
CA ILE A 33 -7.50 6.63 -3.03
C ILE A 33 -7.19 6.93 -1.56
N ASN A 34 -7.95 6.32 -0.65
CA ASN A 34 -7.65 6.29 0.77
C ASN A 34 -6.73 5.09 1.07
N GLY A 35 -5.56 5.36 1.66
CA GLY A 35 -4.63 4.30 2.06
C GLY A 35 -3.98 4.55 3.41
N ILE A 36 -3.66 3.47 4.11
CA ILE A 36 -2.99 3.49 5.42
C ILE A 36 -1.50 3.28 5.18
N PHE A 37 -0.71 4.35 5.31
CA PHE A 37 0.72 4.34 5.00
C PHE A 37 1.57 4.07 6.24
N ASP A 38 2.46 3.09 6.15
CA ASP A 38 3.49 2.82 7.17
C ASP A 38 4.89 3.00 6.56
N ARG A 39 5.69 3.85 7.20
CA ARG A 39 7.05 4.24 6.75
C ARG A 39 8.13 3.24 7.15
N ALA A 40 7.90 2.42 8.18
CA ALA A 40 8.95 1.64 8.86
C ALA A 40 8.62 0.15 8.96
N TYR A 41 7.92 -0.39 7.96
CA TYR A 41 7.56 -1.80 7.98
C TYR A 41 8.78 -2.69 7.68
N THR A 42 9.27 -3.38 8.70
CA THR A 42 10.38 -4.33 8.60
C THR A 42 9.88 -5.66 8.06
N GLN A 43 10.45 -6.11 6.94
CA GLN A 43 10.29 -7.47 6.46
C GLN A 43 11.50 -8.31 6.87
N THR A 44 11.24 -9.38 7.62
CA THR A 44 12.21 -10.44 7.85
C THR A 44 12.14 -11.40 6.66
N VAL A 45 13.16 -11.41 5.82
CA VAL A 45 13.30 -12.42 4.77
C VAL A 45 14.22 -13.50 5.32
N GLU A 46 13.70 -14.72 5.48
CA GLU A 46 14.53 -15.89 5.76
C GLU A 46 15.36 -16.19 4.51
N SER A 47 16.69 -16.11 4.64
CA SER A 47 17.61 -16.48 3.56
C SER A 47 17.65 -18.01 3.47
N LEU A 48 17.53 -18.54 2.25
CA LEU A 48 17.63 -19.98 1.97
C LEU A 48 19.08 -20.50 2.06
N ASP A 49 20.06 -19.61 2.26
CA ASP A 49 21.48 -19.92 2.48
C ASP A 49 21.93 -19.46 3.88
N ASP A 50 22.61 -20.38 4.57
CA ASP A 50 23.34 -20.30 5.85
C ASP A 50 23.16 -19.07 6.77
N GLY A 51 21.95 -18.90 7.31
CA GLY A 51 21.76 -18.33 8.65
C GLY A 51 21.82 -16.80 8.80
N SER A 52 21.99 -16.04 7.73
CA SER A 52 21.81 -14.58 7.77
C SER A 52 20.39 -14.18 7.40
N THR A 53 19.62 -13.63 8.34
CA THR A 53 18.34 -12.98 8.05
C THR A 53 18.61 -11.58 7.48
N ILE A 54 18.07 -11.28 6.29
CA ILE A 54 18.14 -9.92 5.73
C ILE A 54 16.88 -9.19 6.18
N ASN A 55 17.05 -8.19 7.05
CA ASN A 55 15.99 -7.26 7.41
C ASN A 55 15.95 -6.14 6.37
N THR A 56 14.91 -6.12 5.54
CA THR A 56 14.65 -4.99 4.64
C THR A 56 13.46 -4.20 5.15
N THR A 57 13.66 -2.92 5.46
CA THR A 57 12.55 -2.01 5.78
C THR A 57 12.00 -1.44 4.47
N SER A 58 10.78 -1.82 4.11
CA SER A 58 10.08 -1.30 2.94
C SER A 58 8.81 -0.60 3.39
N PRO A 59 8.54 0.64 2.97
CA PRO A 59 7.25 1.27 3.25
C PRO A 59 6.11 0.42 2.68
N VAL A 60 4.96 0.44 3.36
CA VAL A 60 3.77 -0.27 2.90
C VAL A 60 2.57 0.66 2.86
N LEU A 61 1.62 0.31 2.00
CA LEU A 61 0.32 0.97 1.94
C LEU A 61 -0.78 -0.08 1.97
N GLY A 62 -1.58 -0.08 3.02
CA GLY A 62 -2.84 -0.84 3.05
C GLY A 62 -3.90 -0.09 2.24
N VAL A 63 -4.57 -0.76 1.33
CA VAL A 63 -5.58 -0.18 0.43
C VAL A 63 -6.83 -1.04 0.36
N ARG A 64 -7.97 -0.44 -0.01
CA ARG A 64 -9.22 -1.15 -0.31
C ARG A 64 -9.32 -1.43 -1.80
N ASP A 65 -9.56 -2.68 -2.17
CA ASP A 65 -9.63 -3.10 -3.57
C ASP A 65 -10.78 -2.39 -4.33
N ILE A 66 -11.87 -2.07 -3.63
CA ILE A 66 -13.04 -1.40 -4.21
C ILE A 66 -12.76 0.03 -4.72
N GLU A 67 -11.67 0.66 -4.26
CA GLU A 67 -11.27 1.99 -4.72
C GLU A 67 -10.50 1.96 -6.06
N PHE A 68 -10.12 0.77 -6.54
CA PHE A 68 -9.34 0.64 -7.76
C PHE A 68 -10.21 0.42 -8.99
N GLN A 69 -9.87 1.12 -10.08
CA GLN A 69 -10.47 0.88 -11.40
C GLN A 69 -10.00 -0.45 -12.02
N ALA A 70 -8.80 -0.89 -11.65
CA ALA A 70 -8.23 -2.19 -11.98
C ALA A 70 -7.27 -2.62 -10.86
N PRO A 71 -7.10 -3.92 -10.58
CA PRO A 71 -6.23 -4.37 -9.49
C PRO A 71 -4.84 -3.75 -9.55
N PRO A 72 -4.31 -3.25 -8.43
CA PRO A 72 -2.98 -2.68 -8.39
C PRO A 72 -1.94 -3.74 -8.72
N LYS A 73 -0.83 -3.33 -9.33
CA LYS A 73 0.24 -4.23 -9.76
C LYS A 73 1.61 -3.60 -9.62
N LYS A 74 2.62 -4.45 -9.66
CA LYS A 74 4.02 -4.03 -9.71
C LYS A 74 4.26 -3.04 -10.85
N GLY A 75 4.98 -1.95 -10.54
CA GLY A 75 5.31 -0.88 -11.48
C GLY A 75 4.34 0.30 -11.47
N ASP A 76 3.15 0.16 -10.89
CA ASP A 76 2.30 1.30 -10.55
C ASP A 76 3.00 2.19 -9.52
N ARG A 77 2.51 3.42 -9.35
CA ARG A 77 3.12 4.38 -8.42
C ARG A 77 2.07 4.99 -7.50
N VAL A 78 2.52 5.41 -6.33
CA VAL A 78 1.71 6.17 -5.37
C VAL A 78 2.49 7.38 -4.92
N PHE A 79 1.90 8.56 -5.05
CA PHE A 79 2.41 9.76 -4.42
C PHE A 79 1.75 9.95 -3.06
N VAL A 80 2.57 9.92 -2.02
CA VAL A 80 2.15 10.13 -0.63
C VAL A 80 2.54 11.55 -0.23
N GLY A 81 1.53 12.41 -0.08
CA GLY A 81 1.71 13.83 0.23
C GLY A 81 1.82 14.07 1.73
N ILE A 82 0.74 13.80 2.47
CA ILE A 82 0.62 14.01 3.91
C ILE A 82 0.15 12.70 4.54
N VAL A 83 0.70 12.35 5.71
CA VAL A 83 0.27 11.20 6.51
C VAL A 83 0.14 11.62 7.96
N GLY A 84 -1.04 11.46 8.56
CA GLY A 84 -1.31 11.85 9.96
C GLY A 84 -0.94 13.31 10.26
N GLY A 85 -1.12 14.21 9.30
CA GLY A 85 -0.78 15.64 9.41
C GLY A 85 0.70 15.99 9.15
N ALA A 86 1.58 15.01 8.92
CA ALA A 86 2.99 15.24 8.61
C ALA A 86 3.27 15.14 7.10
N GLN A 87 4.14 15.99 6.56
CA GLN A 87 4.54 15.92 5.16
C GLN A 87 5.45 14.71 4.88
N VAL A 88 5.12 13.97 3.83
CA VAL A 88 5.91 12.88 3.26
C VAL A 88 6.43 13.27 1.86
N ASN A 89 5.58 13.88 1.03
CA ASN A 89 5.89 14.40 -0.31
C ASN A 89 6.81 13.50 -1.15
N THR A 90 6.52 12.20 -1.18
CA THR A 90 7.39 11.20 -1.81
C THR A 90 6.61 10.33 -2.79
N LEU A 91 7.19 10.10 -3.96
CA LEU A 91 6.70 9.14 -4.94
C LEU A 91 7.31 7.77 -4.67
N PHE A 92 6.44 6.76 -4.58
CA PHE A 92 6.81 5.37 -4.42
C PHE A 92 6.38 4.56 -5.64
N ALA A 93 7.11 3.50 -5.94
CA ALA A 93 6.71 2.48 -6.90
C ALA A 93 6.23 1.23 -6.14
N VAL A 94 5.15 0.62 -6.63
CA VAL A 94 4.66 -0.66 -6.13
C VAL A 94 5.66 -1.75 -6.53
N ALA A 95 6.29 -2.36 -5.54
CA ALA A 95 7.26 -3.44 -5.70
C ALA A 95 6.56 -4.82 -5.72
N ASP A 96 5.55 -4.98 -4.88
CA ASP A 96 4.76 -6.20 -4.71
C ASP A 96 3.35 -5.87 -4.18
N THR A 97 2.41 -6.78 -4.41
CA THR A 97 0.99 -6.66 -4.02
C THR A 97 0.54 -7.92 -3.31
N GLN A 98 0.00 -7.78 -2.10
CA GLN A 98 -0.41 -8.90 -1.26
C GLN A 98 -1.88 -8.75 -0.86
N PRO A 99 -2.82 -9.32 -1.63
CA PRO A 99 -4.24 -9.35 -1.29
C PRO A 99 -4.48 -10.13 0.00
N ASP A 100 -5.38 -9.63 0.86
CA ASP A 100 -5.70 -10.24 2.15
C ASP A 100 -6.88 -11.24 2.09
N SER A 101 -7.46 -11.45 0.89
CA SER A 101 -8.67 -12.26 0.63
C SER A 101 -9.97 -11.74 1.25
N HIS A 102 -9.95 -10.52 1.80
CA HIS A 102 -11.08 -9.84 2.44
C HIS A 102 -11.43 -8.50 1.77
N GLY A 103 -10.85 -8.23 0.59
CA GLY A 103 -11.06 -7.00 -0.19
C GLY A 103 -10.06 -5.89 0.11
N GLY A 104 -9.04 -6.18 0.91
CA GLY A 104 -7.88 -5.31 1.11
C GLY A 104 -6.65 -5.85 0.40
N THR A 105 -5.74 -4.94 0.06
CA THR A 105 -4.42 -5.30 -0.49
C THR A 105 -3.34 -4.53 0.27
N LYS A 106 -2.26 -5.23 0.65
CA LYS A 106 -1.02 -4.60 1.10
C LYS A 106 -0.11 -4.37 -0.10
N LEU A 107 0.23 -3.11 -0.35
CA LEU A 107 1.23 -2.74 -1.34
C LEU A 107 2.58 -2.59 -0.65
N ILE A 108 3.59 -3.32 -1.13
CA ILE A 108 4.98 -3.11 -0.71
C ILE A 108 5.59 -2.09 -1.66
N LEU A 109 6.23 -1.07 -1.10
CA LEU A 109 6.66 0.11 -1.83
C LEU A 109 8.18 0.25 -1.83
N ASN A 110 8.70 0.72 -2.96
CA ASN A 110 10.07 1.21 -3.09
C ASN A 110 10.05 2.72 -3.33
N ARG A 111 10.93 3.45 -2.63
CA ARG A 111 11.12 4.87 -2.90
C ARG A 111 11.69 5.05 -4.31
N VAL A 112 11.05 5.89 -5.12
CA VAL A 112 11.61 6.27 -6.43
C VAL A 112 12.72 7.28 -6.16
N LYS A 113 13.95 6.99 -6.64
CA LYS A 113 15.03 7.99 -6.61
C LYS A 113 14.69 9.13 -7.56
N SER A 114 14.78 10.36 -7.05
CA SER A 114 14.77 11.58 -7.87
C SER A 114 16.03 11.67 -8.71
#